data_AF-A0A9D0P2S0-F1
#
_entry.id   AF-A0A9D0P2S0-F1
#
_cell.length_a   1.000
_cell.length_b   1.000
_cell.length_c   1.000
_cell.angle_alpha   90.00
_cell.angle_beta   90.00
_cell.angle_gamma   90.00
#
_symmetry.space_group_name_H-M   'P 1'
#
loop_
_entity.id
_entity.type
_entity.pdbx_description
1 polymer ?
#
loop_
_entity_poly.entity_id
_entity_poly.type
_entity_poly.pdbx_seq_one_letter_code
_entity_poly.pdbx_strand_id
1 'polypeptide(L)'
;MVINIDELCETVKFNCDIADARHAGDYTLCTYLMKMRELYRWEQGYAFDVELKNEDVGQWVRDREEYWEAIEAQAYASLPIAGDCHDPFEQASVNQYLLPEGFVYSSGLGQKSAAHFFLAKLDERRTQEGFEILIAGKEFARDLASPPAMTRGDTIFIRRESLRRWLWERVQEWQWNRCEGALGRALASYPIDDNIERTLDDLVEDQLQMVLLHEIGEHSAGQGLESDWQALLMAVSGTRAELELRAVRDNLADAKSTLPALLQQPRPELLHFYFAVLSPLRRKLYPALMVAYESWCQSGSTDLLEESVVRGESHWAKVMQAALLIYQQEQKGCASGIVAMVDHQTRVFSEFFQ
;
A
#
# COMPACT_ATOMS: atom_id res chain seq x y z
N MET A 1 2.20 12.01 32.78
CA MET A 1 3.55 12.33 32.28
C MET A 1 3.39 12.95 30.91
N VAL A 2 4.09 14.04 30.61
CA VAL A 2 3.97 14.71 29.30
C VAL A 2 4.88 13.98 28.33
N ILE A 3 4.36 13.59 27.17
CA ILE A 3 5.13 12.95 26.10
C ILE A 3 5.91 14.04 25.38
N ASN A 4 7.23 13.85 25.23
CA ASN A 4 8.06 14.74 24.42
C ASN A 4 7.94 14.33 22.94
N ILE A 5 7.01 14.95 22.22
CA ILE A 5 6.70 14.58 20.83
C ILE A 5 7.87 14.88 19.89
N ASP A 6 8.66 15.92 20.15
CA ASP A 6 9.80 16.27 19.29
C ASP A 6 10.90 15.20 19.36
N GLU A 7 11.24 14.76 20.58
CA GLU A 7 12.23 13.68 20.80
C GLU A 7 11.75 12.32 20.25
N LEU A 8 10.46 12.01 20.43
CA LEU A 8 9.87 10.83 19.82
C LEU A 8 9.92 10.91 18.29
N CYS A 9 9.61 12.07 17.71
CA CYS A 9 9.66 12.28 16.27
C CYS A 9 11.06 12.06 15.71
N GLU A 10 12.10 12.60 16.36
CA GLU A 10 13.50 12.38 15.97
C GLU A 10 13.87 10.89 16.03
N THR A 11 13.44 10.19 17.08
CA THR A 11 13.69 8.75 17.24
C THR A 11 13.00 7.93 16.14
N VAL A 12 11.73 8.24 15.83
CA VAL A 12 11.00 7.54 14.77
C VAL A 12 11.60 7.83 13.40
N LYS A 13 11.99 9.08 13.11
CA LYS A 13 12.70 9.43 11.86
C LYS A 13 14.00 8.66 11.72
N PHE A 14 14.79 8.57 12.79
CA PHE A 14 16.01 7.79 12.78
C PHE A 14 15.76 6.31 12.44
N ASN A 15 14.69 5.72 12.98
CA ASN A 15 14.29 4.35 12.63
C ASN A 15 13.81 4.22 11.18
N CYS A 16 13.07 5.20 10.65
CA CYS A 16 12.73 5.29 9.23
C CYS A 16 14.00 5.34 8.35
N ASP A 17 14.96 6.19 8.71
CA ASP A 17 16.21 6.35 7.96
C ASP A 17 17.07 5.08 7.97
N ILE A 18 17.14 4.35 9.10
CA ILE A 18 17.81 3.04 9.14
C ILE A 18 17.09 2.04 8.22
N ALA A 19 15.75 2.01 8.24
CA ALA A 19 14.97 1.10 7.41
C ALA A 19 15.16 1.41 5.92
N ASP A 20 15.12 2.69 5.55
CA ASP A 20 15.36 3.14 4.19
C ASP A 20 16.81 2.88 3.75
N ALA A 21 17.81 3.14 4.60
CA ALA A 21 19.21 2.84 4.29
C ALA A 21 19.43 1.38 3.89
N ARG A 22 18.76 0.45 4.57
CA ARG A 22 18.86 -1.01 4.32
C ARG A 22 18.15 -1.48 3.06
N HIS A 23 17.12 -0.75 2.63
CA HIS A 23 16.17 -1.22 1.62
C HIS A 23 16.03 -0.29 0.42
N ALA A 24 16.65 0.88 0.41
CA ALA A 24 16.64 1.80 -0.73
C ALA A 24 17.24 1.15 -1.99
N GLY A 25 18.27 0.32 -1.82
CA GLY A 25 18.90 -0.45 -2.90
C GLY A 25 17.99 -1.51 -3.55
N ASP A 26 16.84 -1.82 -2.95
CA ASP A 26 15.88 -2.76 -3.51
C ASP A 26 15.07 -2.20 -4.69
N TYR A 27 15.09 -0.88 -4.88
CA TYR A 27 14.40 -0.20 -5.96
C TYR A 27 15.23 -0.18 -7.26
N THR A 28 14.53 -0.11 -8.40
CA THR A 28 15.21 0.27 -9.65
C THR A 28 15.62 1.74 -9.58
N LEU A 29 16.69 2.13 -10.28
CA LEU A 29 17.21 3.50 -10.25
C LEU A 29 16.15 4.57 -10.51
N CYS A 30 15.25 4.34 -11.48
CA CYS A 30 14.19 5.30 -11.80
C CYS A 30 13.18 5.44 -10.66
N THR A 31 12.72 4.31 -10.11
CA THR A 31 11.81 4.30 -8.95
C THR A 31 12.45 4.95 -7.73
N TYR A 32 13.72 4.62 -7.46
CA TYR A 32 14.49 5.20 -6.37
C TYR A 32 14.57 6.72 -6.48
N LEU A 33 14.99 7.26 -7.63
CA LEU A 33 15.12 8.70 -7.83
C LEU A 33 13.78 9.44 -7.73
N MET A 34 12.68 8.85 -8.22
CA MET A 34 11.34 9.43 -8.05
C MET A 34 10.96 9.51 -6.57
N LYS A 35 11.19 8.42 -5.81
CA LYS A 35 10.91 8.39 -4.37
C LYS A 35 11.77 9.37 -3.59
N MET A 36 13.07 9.46 -3.88
CA MET A 36 13.98 10.41 -3.22
C MET A 36 13.58 11.85 -3.48
N ARG A 37 13.18 12.19 -4.72
CA ARG A 37 12.68 13.52 -5.05
C ARG A 37 11.42 13.87 -4.27
N GLU A 38 10.52 12.90 -4.05
CA GLU A 38 9.34 13.11 -3.23
C GLU A 38 9.67 13.18 -1.73
N LEU A 39 10.59 12.37 -1.21
CA LEU A 39 11.02 12.48 0.17
C LEU A 39 11.64 13.87 0.45
N TYR A 40 12.49 14.36 -0.46
CA TYR A 40 13.00 15.73 -0.42
C TYR A 40 11.87 16.77 -0.38
N ARG A 41 10.88 16.65 -1.29
CA ARG A 41 9.72 17.55 -1.32
C ARG A 41 9.01 17.60 0.02
N TRP A 42 8.75 16.44 0.61
CA TRP A 42 8.08 16.29 1.90
C TRP A 42 8.88 16.95 3.03
N GLU A 43 10.17 16.63 3.15
CA GLU A 43 11.02 17.16 4.23
C GLU A 43 11.20 18.68 4.17
N GLN A 44 11.29 19.24 2.96
CA GLN A 44 11.41 20.68 2.77
C GLN A 44 10.06 21.42 2.86
N GLY A 45 8.94 20.70 2.94
CA GLY A 45 7.60 21.29 3.02
C GLY A 45 7.14 21.99 1.75
N TYR A 46 7.65 21.58 0.57
CA TYR A 46 7.24 22.14 -0.70
C TYR A 46 5.83 21.65 -1.09
N ALA A 47 5.02 22.55 -1.66
CA ALA A 47 3.71 22.23 -2.23
C ALA A 47 3.83 21.40 -3.52
N PHE A 48 2.73 20.81 -3.98
CA PHE A 48 2.75 19.86 -5.09
C PHE A 48 3.06 20.49 -6.45
N ASP A 49 2.59 21.71 -6.66
CA ASP A 49 2.76 22.53 -7.86
C ASP A 49 4.15 23.19 -7.95
N VAL A 50 4.92 23.21 -6.87
CA VAL A 50 6.26 23.79 -6.84
C VAL A 50 7.25 22.91 -7.61
N GLU A 51 7.85 23.47 -8.67
CA GLU A 51 8.94 22.83 -9.38
C GLU A 51 10.20 22.78 -8.51
N LEU A 52 10.81 21.59 -8.41
CA LEU A 52 12.04 21.37 -7.65
C LEU A 52 13.25 21.49 -8.57
N LYS A 53 14.29 22.20 -8.12
CA LYS A 53 15.53 22.32 -8.87
C LYS A 53 16.33 21.02 -8.79
N ASN A 54 16.75 20.50 -9.94
CA ASN A 54 17.51 19.25 -10.01
C ASN A 54 18.85 19.31 -9.26
N GLU A 55 19.50 20.47 -9.21
CA GLU A 55 20.76 20.66 -8.48
C GLU A 55 20.57 20.51 -6.97
N ASP A 56 19.53 21.13 -6.42
CA ASP A 56 19.21 21.08 -4.97
C ASP A 56 18.82 19.66 -4.56
N VAL A 57 17.95 19.01 -5.35
CA VAL A 57 17.55 17.60 -5.12
C VAL A 57 18.78 16.71 -5.22
N GLY A 58 19.61 16.89 -6.25
CA GLY A 58 20.80 16.07 -6.46
C GLY A 58 21.84 16.20 -5.35
N GLN A 59 22.00 17.40 -4.77
CA GLN A 59 22.87 17.59 -3.61
C GLN A 59 22.28 16.90 -2.37
N TRP A 60 21.00 17.11 -2.09
CA TRP A 60 20.34 16.49 -0.94
C TRP A 60 20.36 14.95 -1.02
N VAL A 61 20.21 14.36 -2.21
CA VAL A 61 20.30 12.90 -2.39
C VAL A 61 21.68 12.40 -2.00
N ARG A 62 22.76 13.08 -2.42
CA ARG A 62 24.13 12.70 -2.04
C ARG A 62 24.35 12.78 -0.54
N ASP A 63 23.90 13.87 0.08
CA ASP A 63 24.04 14.07 1.53
C ASP A 63 23.25 13.01 2.31
N ARG A 64 22.05 12.63 1.81
CA ARG A 64 21.21 11.57 2.39
C ARG A 64 21.87 10.20 2.25
N GLU A 65 22.46 9.89 1.10
CA GLU A 65 23.15 8.62 0.86
C GLU A 65 24.38 8.49 1.77
N GLU A 66 25.20 9.54 1.90
CA GLU A 66 26.35 9.54 2.81
C GLU A 66 25.91 9.36 4.28
N TYR A 67 24.80 9.98 4.67
CA TYR A 67 24.21 9.79 5.99
C TYR A 67 23.71 8.35 6.19
N TRP A 68 23.00 7.79 5.22
CA TRP A 68 22.47 6.42 5.28
C TRP A 68 23.58 5.37 5.38
N GLU A 69 24.68 5.53 4.63
CA GLU A 69 25.86 4.67 4.75
C GLU A 69 26.43 4.65 6.18
N ALA A 70 26.37 5.77 6.90
CA ALA A 70 26.87 5.87 8.27
C ALA A 70 25.96 5.20 9.32
N ILE A 71 24.68 4.98 9.02
CA ILE A 71 23.69 4.49 9.99
C ILE A 71 23.11 3.10 9.66
N GLU A 72 23.25 2.60 8.43
CA GLU A 72 22.61 1.36 7.95
C GLU A 72 22.82 0.15 8.89
N ALA A 73 24.02 0.03 9.45
CA ALA A 73 24.40 -1.06 10.35
C ALA A 73 23.93 -0.87 11.81
N GLN A 74 23.34 0.27 12.17
CA GLN A 74 22.91 0.56 13.53
C GLN A 74 21.59 -0.15 13.88
N ALA A 75 21.39 -0.53 15.14
CA ALA A 75 20.12 -1.08 15.58
C ALA A 75 19.02 -0.01 15.58
N TYR A 76 17.76 -0.42 15.39
CA TYR A 76 16.63 0.48 15.61
C TYR A 76 16.61 0.96 17.06
N ALA A 77 16.40 2.26 17.25
CA ALA A 77 16.34 2.90 18.55
C ALA A 77 15.02 2.59 19.25
N SER A 78 15.09 2.39 20.57
CA SER A 78 13.91 2.32 21.44
C SER A 78 13.21 3.68 21.53
N LEU A 79 11.88 3.67 21.61
CA LEU A 79 11.04 4.87 21.60
C LEU A 79 10.92 5.46 23.02
N PRO A 80 11.34 6.71 23.25
CA PRO A 80 11.19 7.37 24.55
C PRO A 80 9.75 7.88 24.72
N ILE A 81 8.97 7.24 25.60
CA ILE A 81 7.57 7.59 25.83
C ILE A 81 7.30 7.63 27.32
N ALA A 82 6.81 8.77 27.81
CA ALA A 82 6.41 8.95 29.21
C ALA A 82 7.48 8.51 30.23
N GLY A 83 8.77 8.69 29.92
CA GLY A 83 9.89 8.33 30.79
C GLY A 83 10.33 6.85 30.71
N ASP A 84 9.65 6.03 29.93
CA ASP A 84 10.00 4.64 29.64
C ASP A 84 10.56 4.51 28.20
N CYS A 85 11.24 3.39 27.93
CA CYS A 85 11.74 3.03 26.60
C CYS A 85 10.97 1.82 26.07
N HIS A 86 10.36 1.97 24.89
CA HIS A 86 9.62 0.90 24.22
C HIS A 86 10.40 0.33 23.03
N ASP A 87 10.21 -0.94 22.73
CA ASP A 87 10.72 -1.51 21.48
C ASP A 87 9.99 -0.88 20.28
N PRO A 88 10.67 -0.54 19.17
CA PRO A 88 10.04 0.13 18.04
C PRO A 88 8.92 -0.70 17.37
N PHE A 89 8.88 -2.01 17.57
CA PHE A 89 7.82 -2.87 17.05
C PHE A 89 6.63 -3.03 18.01
N GLU A 90 6.69 -2.51 19.23
CA GLU A 90 5.60 -2.53 20.23
C GLU A 90 4.54 -1.44 20.00
N GLN A 91 4.02 -1.35 18.78
CA GLN A 91 3.07 -0.29 18.38
C GLN A 91 1.84 -0.18 19.30
N ALA A 92 1.33 -1.31 19.83
CA ALA A 92 0.12 -1.33 20.63
C ALA A 92 0.36 -0.66 21.99
N SER A 93 1.50 -0.94 22.62
CA SER A 93 1.92 -0.30 23.87
C SER A 93 2.17 1.19 23.67
N VAL A 94 2.86 1.55 22.58
CA VAL A 94 3.13 2.94 22.21
C VAL A 94 1.84 3.74 22.02
N ASN A 95 0.87 3.19 21.28
CA ASN A 95 -0.39 3.89 20.99
C ASN A 95 -1.31 4.05 22.19
N GLN A 96 -1.15 3.28 23.28
CA GLN A 96 -1.88 3.52 24.53
C GLN A 96 -1.58 4.91 25.10
N TYR A 97 -0.38 5.43 24.88
CA TYR A 97 0.04 6.77 25.31
C TYR A 97 -0.27 7.83 24.25
N LEU A 98 -0.09 7.52 22.97
CA LEU A 98 -0.20 8.53 21.89
C LEU A 98 -1.65 8.86 21.51
N LEU A 99 -2.54 7.86 21.46
CA LEU A 99 -3.91 8.08 21.01
C LEU A 99 -4.68 9.10 21.88
N PRO A 100 -4.59 9.09 23.23
CA PRO A 100 -5.20 10.12 24.07
C PRO A 100 -4.66 11.53 23.82
N GLU A 101 -3.40 11.65 23.39
CA GLU A 101 -2.74 12.93 23.11
C GLU A 101 -2.95 13.40 21.66
N GLY A 102 -3.71 12.67 20.84
CA GLY A 102 -4.02 13.03 19.46
C GLY A 102 -2.92 12.67 18.45
N PHE A 103 -2.09 11.67 18.77
CA PHE A 103 -1.05 11.14 17.88
C PHE A 103 -1.25 9.65 17.61
N VAL A 104 -0.65 9.16 16.53
CA VAL A 104 -0.66 7.74 16.18
C VAL A 104 0.70 7.34 15.64
N TYR A 105 1.16 6.16 16.08
CA TYR A 105 2.36 5.51 15.62
C TYR A 105 2.01 4.15 15.01
N SER A 106 2.72 3.76 13.96
CA SER A 106 2.69 2.38 13.50
C SER A 106 4.10 1.93 13.17
N SER A 107 4.33 0.65 13.37
CA SER A 107 5.48 -0.05 12.82
C SER A 107 5.03 -1.28 12.04
N GLY A 108 5.91 -1.95 11.29
CA GLY A 108 5.57 -3.17 10.57
C GLY A 108 6.69 -3.69 9.68
N LEU A 109 6.47 -4.86 9.07
CA LEU A 109 7.35 -5.43 8.05
C LEU A 109 6.59 -5.51 6.72
N GLY A 110 7.18 -4.96 5.66
CA GLY A 110 6.64 -4.92 4.30
C GLY A 110 7.22 -6.00 3.39
N GLN A 111 7.32 -5.67 2.09
CA GLN A 111 7.96 -6.54 1.09
C GLN A 111 9.44 -6.74 1.42
N LYS A 112 9.98 -7.93 1.08
CA LYS A 112 11.38 -8.29 1.42
C LYS A 112 11.73 -8.17 2.91
N SER A 113 10.71 -8.17 3.79
CA SER A 113 10.84 -7.94 5.24
C SER A 113 11.41 -6.57 5.62
N ALA A 114 11.24 -5.55 4.77
CA ALA A 114 11.63 -4.18 5.08
C ALA A 114 10.82 -3.63 6.25
N ALA A 115 11.48 -3.02 7.24
CA ALA A 115 10.76 -2.37 8.33
C ALA A 115 10.10 -1.08 7.85
N HIS A 116 8.94 -0.76 8.43
CA HIS A 116 8.22 0.49 8.19
C HIS A 116 7.86 1.14 9.51
N PHE A 117 8.04 2.44 9.61
CA PHE A 117 7.70 3.25 10.77
C PHE A 117 7.02 4.54 10.34
N PHE A 118 6.07 5.01 11.13
CA PHE A 118 5.60 6.39 11.00
C PHE A 118 5.05 6.93 12.32
N LEU A 119 5.11 8.25 12.45
CA LEU A 119 4.46 9.01 13.51
C LEU A 119 3.67 10.13 12.87
N ALA A 120 2.41 10.29 13.27
CA ALA A 120 1.52 11.29 12.70
C ALA A 120 0.55 11.84 13.74
N LYS A 121 -0.09 12.96 13.39
CA LYS A 121 -1.27 13.43 14.08
C LYS A 121 -2.43 12.47 13.80
N LEU A 122 -3.21 12.14 14.82
CA LEU A 122 -4.45 11.39 14.67
C LEU A 122 -5.55 12.35 14.25
N ASP A 123 -6.10 12.16 13.04
CA ASP A 123 -7.24 12.94 12.56
C ASP A 123 -8.56 12.27 12.99
N GLU A 124 -8.63 10.94 12.90
CA GLU A 124 -9.83 10.19 13.24
C GLU A 124 -9.52 8.82 13.85
N ARG A 125 -10.32 8.43 14.84
CA ARG A 125 -10.37 7.06 15.38
C ARG A 125 -11.82 6.60 15.40
N ARG A 126 -12.11 5.48 14.75
CA ARG A 126 -13.44 4.87 14.74
C ARG A 126 -13.35 3.34 14.79
N THR A 127 -14.48 2.71 15.11
CA THR A 127 -14.61 1.25 15.05
C THR A 127 -15.65 0.89 13.99
N GLN A 128 -15.34 -0.09 13.15
CA GLN A 128 -16.22 -0.56 12.08
C GLN A 128 -16.01 -2.06 11.86
N GLU A 129 -17.09 -2.83 11.92
CA GLU A 129 -17.08 -4.29 11.60
C GLU A 129 -16.01 -5.11 12.36
N GLY A 130 -15.72 -4.71 13.61
CA GLY A 130 -14.71 -5.37 14.44
C GLY A 130 -13.30 -4.80 14.31
N PHE A 131 -13.06 -3.90 13.35
CA PHE A 131 -11.79 -3.20 13.19
C PHE A 131 -11.75 -1.89 13.96
N GLU A 132 -10.59 -1.59 14.54
CA GLU A 132 -10.21 -0.24 14.92
C GLU A 132 -9.54 0.46 13.74
N ILE A 133 -10.14 1.53 13.24
CA ILE A 133 -9.62 2.32 12.12
C ILE A 133 -9.00 3.59 12.68
N LEU A 134 -7.72 3.80 12.39
CA LEU A 134 -6.94 4.97 12.78
C LEU A 134 -6.52 5.73 11.52
N ILE A 135 -7.11 6.90 11.30
CA ILE A 135 -6.76 7.79 10.18
C ILE A 135 -5.72 8.79 10.68
N ALA A 136 -4.50 8.61 10.20
CA ALA A 136 -3.37 9.50 10.40
C ALA A 136 -3.42 10.66 9.40
N GLY A 137 -3.30 11.88 9.92
CA GLY A 137 -3.26 13.13 9.17
C GLY A 137 -1.84 13.53 8.82
N LYS A 138 -1.41 14.69 9.34
CA LYS A 138 -0.07 15.24 9.15
C LYS A 138 0.99 14.27 9.69
N GLU A 139 1.94 13.89 8.84
CA GLU A 139 3.04 13.01 9.22
C GLU A 139 4.21 13.81 9.77
N PHE A 140 4.78 13.34 10.88
CA PHE A 140 5.98 13.90 11.50
C PHE A 140 7.22 13.08 11.15
N ALA A 141 7.07 11.77 10.94
CA ALA A 141 8.12 10.84 10.53
C ALA A 141 7.53 9.83 9.55
N ARG A 142 8.26 9.52 8.46
CA ARG A 142 7.87 8.52 7.45
C ARG A 142 9.08 7.91 6.76
N ASP A 143 8.93 6.68 6.32
CA ASP A 143 9.86 6.03 5.39
C ASP A 143 9.63 6.47 3.93
N LEU A 144 10.59 6.14 3.06
CA LEU A 144 10.59 6.35 1.61
C LEU A 144 9.48 5.58 0.88
N ALA A 145 9.09 4.41 1.40
CA ALA A 145 8.02 3.59 0.82
C ALA A 145 6.63 4.20 1.07
N SER A 146 6.39 4.67 2.30
CA SER A 146 5.15 5.32 2.80
C SER A 146 3.85 4.73 2.23
N PRO A 147 3.53 3.45 2.49
CA PRO A 147 2.28 2.86 2.02
C PRO A 147 1.05 3.61 2.59
N PRO A 148 0.00 3.87 1.79
CA PRO A 148 -1.19 4.61 2.24
C PRO A 148 -1.98 3.96 3.37
N ALA A 149 -1.91 2.63 3.51
CA ALA A 149 -2.52 1.92 4.62
C ALA A 149 -1.78 0.64 4.96
N MET A 150 -2.10 0.11 6.13
CA MET A 150 -1.60 -1.16 6.63
C MET A 150 -2.52 -1.71 7.71
N THR A 151 -2.80 -3.01 7.65
CA THR A 151 -3.51 -3.75 8.69
C THR A 151 -2.57 -4.47 9.65
N ARG A 152 -2.83 -4.35 10.96
CA ARG A 152 -2.10 -5.05 12.02
C ARG A 152 -3.09 -5.63 13.04
N GLY A 153 -3.30 -6.95 12.98
CA GLY A 153 -4.34 -7.60 13.77
C GLY A 153 -5.71 -7.05 13.36
N ASP A 154 -6.45 -6.51 14.33
CA ASP A 154 -7.76 -5.89 14.12
C ASP A 154 -7.68 -4.35 14.00
N THR A 155 -6.47 -3.79 13.88
CA THR A 155 -6.27 -2.34 13.69
C THR A 155 -5.86 -2.04 12.25
N ILE A 156 -6.56 -1.12 11.59
CA ILE A 156 -6.25 -0.60 10.26
C ILE A 156 -5.72 0.82 10.40
N PHE A 157 -4.50 1.04 9.93
CA PHE A 157 -3.89 2.37 9.87
C PHE A 157 -4.04 2.92 8.46
N ILE A 158 -4.62 4.10 8.32
CA ILE A 158 -4.73 4.80 7.04
C ILE A 158 -3.98 6.13 7.14
N ARG A 159 -3.04 6.35 6.23
CA ARG A 159 -2.14 7.51 6.19
C ARG A 159 -2.64 8.49 5.13
N ARG A 160 -3.47 9.45 5.55
CA ARG A 160 -4.12 10.43 4.68
C ARG A 160 -3.10 11.26 3.89
N GLU A 161 -2.01 11.70 4.53
CA GLU A 161 -0.97 12.45 3.83
C GLU A 161 -0.21 11.60 2.80
N SER A 162 0.16 10.36 3.15
CA SER A 162 0.79 9.42 2.21
C SER A 162 -0.14 9.08 1.03
N LEU A 163 -1.44 8.88 1.29
CA LEU A 163 -2.44 8.67 0.24
C LEU A 163 -2.52 9.88 -0.70
N ARG A 164 -2.62 11.11 -0.16
CA ARG A 164 -2.65 12.35 -0.94
C ARG A 164 -1.44 12.46 -1.87
N ARG A 165 -0.25 12.16 -1.35
CA ARG A 165 1.02 12.23 -2.11
C ARG A 165 1.07 11.16 -3.20
N TRP A 166 0.64 9.94 -2.90
CA TRP A 166 0.53 8.88 -3.91
C TRP A 166 -0.48 9.21 -5.01
N LEU A 167 -1.62 9.82 -4.66
CA LEU A 167 -2.61 10.29 -5.64
C LEU A 167 -2.06 11.40 -6.52
N TRP A 168 -1.32 12.34 -5.93
CA TRP A 168 -0.63 13.39 -6.69
C TRP A 168 0.33 12.81 -7.75
N GLU A 169 1.12 11.79 -7.40
CA GLU A 169 1.98 11.13 -8.39
C GLU A 169 1.18 10.57 -9.58
N ARG A 170 0.02 9.93 -9.33
CA ARG A 170 -0.84 9.40 -10.40
C ARG A 170 -1.41 10.52 -11.27
N VAL A 171 -1.84 11.62 -10.66
CA VAL A 171 -2.35 12.80 -11.39
C VAL A 171 -1.23 13.41 -12.24
N GLN A 172 -0.03 13.57 -11.69
CA GLN A 172 1.13 14.11 -12.40
C GLN A 172 1.54 13.23 -13.59
N GLU A 173 1.61 11.91 -13.39
CA GLU A 173 1.90 10.94 -14.45
C GLU A 173 0.87 11.03 -15.59
N TRP A 174 -0.42 11.18 -15.25
CA TRP A 174 -1.46 11.38 -16.23
C TRP A 174 -1.32 12.72 -16.96
N GLN A 175 -1.01 13.81 -16.27
CA GLN A 175 -0.88 15.15 -16.87
C GLN A 175 0.20 15.21 -17.97
N TRP A 176 1.23 14.37 -17.93
CA TRP A 176 2.28 14.33 -18.95
C TRP A 176 1.77 13.92 -20.34
N ASN A 177 0.78 13.03 -20.40
CA ASN A 177 0.29 12.46 -21.68
C ASN A 177 -1.22 12.61 -21.89
N ARG A 178 -1.99 12.96 -20.85
CA ARG A 178 -3.45 13.10 -20.82
C ARG A 178 -4.19 11.99 -21.57
N CYS A 179 -3.81 10.74 -21.32
CA CYS A 179 -4.42 9.60 -22.01
C CYS A 179 -5.87 9.40 -21.57
N GLU A 180 -6.75 9.02 -22.51
CA GLU A 180 -8.17 8.70 -22.24
C GLU A 180 -8.35 7.27 -21.69
N GLY A 181 -7.33 6.73 -21.01
CA GLY A 181 -7.38 5.44 -20.35
C GLY A 181 -8.27 5.44 -19.10
N ALA A 182 -8.19 4.35 -18.32
CA ALA A 182 -8.94 4.23 -17.06
C ALA A 182 -8.70 5.41 -16.12
N LEU A 183 -7.45 5.88 -15.98
CA LEU A 183 -7.14 7.04 -15.14
C LEU A 183 -7.77 8.32 -15.67
N GLY A 184 -7.68 8.59 -16.97
CA GLY A 184 -8.32 9.76 -17.58
C GLY A 184 -9.83 9.78 -17.39
N ARG A 185 -10.50 8.62 -17.52
CA ARG A 185 -11.94 8.49 -17.24
C ARG A 185 -12.27 8.71 -15.77
N ALA A 186 -11.44 8.23 -14.85
CA ALA A 186 -11.63 8.48 -13.41
C ALA A 186 -11.50 9.97 -13.09
N LEU A 187 -10.45 10.60 -13.64
CA LEU A 187 -10.08 11.98 -13.40
C LEU A 187 -11.00 13.01 -14.09
N ALA A 188 -11.76 12.60 -15.12
CA ALA A 188 -12.68 13.47 -15.85
C ALA A 188 -13.80 14.08 -14.96
N SER A 189 -14.11 13.46 -13.81
CA SER A 189 -15.11 13.95 -12.85
C SER A 189 -14.55 15.02 -11.89
N TYR A 190 -13.26 15.33 -11.95
CA TYR A 190 -12.58 16.21 -10.99
C TYR A 190 -12.08 17.52 -11.64
N PRO A 191 -12.09 18.65 -10.92
CA PRO A 191 -11.69 19.96 -11.44
C PRO A 191 -10.15 20.15 -11.44
N ILE A 192 -9.42 19.22 -12.06
CA ILE A 192 -7.94 19.16 -12.01
C ILE A 192 -7.28 20.44 -12.53
N ASP A 193 -7.82 21.02 -13.60
CA ASP A 193 -7.25 22.20 -14.25
C ASP A 193 -7.56 23.51 -13.49
N ASP A 194 -8.56 23.51 -12.60
CA ASP A 194 -8.99 24.70 -11.86
C ASP A 194 -8.31 24.83 -10.49
N ASN A 195 -8.26 23.72 -9.74
CA ASN A 195 -7.71 23.72 -8.38
C ASN A 195 -7.19 22.33 -8.01
N ILE A 196 -5.89 22.12 -8.15
CA ILE A 196 -5.24 20.85 -7.86
C ILE A 196 -5.33 20.46 -6.39
N GLU A 197 -5.20 21.42 -5.47
CA GLU A 197 -5.24 21.14 -4.03
C GLU A 197 -6.60 20.62 -3.61
N ARG A 198 -7.68 21.28 -4.07
CA ARG A 198 -9.05 20.81 -3.84
C ARG A 198 -9.30 19.46 -4.52
N THR A 199 -8.79 19.27 -5.73
CA THR A 199 -8.95 18.01 -6.44
C THR A 199 -8.29 16.86 -5.68
N LEU A 200 -7.11 17.08 -5.11
CA LEU A 200 -6.43 16.10 -4.26
C LEU A 200 -7.21 15.82 -2.97
N ASP A 201 -7.81 16.84 -2.35
CA ASP A 201 -8.69 16.64 -1.18
C ASP A 201 -9.89 15.75 -1.55
N ASP A 202 -10.58 16.05 -2.65
CA ASP A 202 -11.74 15.27 -3.12
C ASP A 202 -11.33 13.83 -3.47
N LEU A 203 -10.19 13.65 -4.16
CA LEU A 203 -9.63 12.32 -4.46
C LEU A 203 -9.27 11.54 -3.21
N VAL A 204 -8.69 12.19 -2.19
CA VAL A 204 -8.35 11.53 -0.92
C VAL A 204 -9.61 11.01 -0.26
N GLU A 205 -10.66 11.82 -0.12
CA GLU A 205 -11.92 11.38 0.49
C GLU A 205 -12.51 10.16 -0.22
N ASP A 206 -12.53 10.20 -1.56
CA ASP A 206 -13.03 9.12 -2.38
C ASP A 206 -12.18 7.84 -2.30
N GLN A 207 -10.86 7.97 -2.26
CA GLN A 207 -9.93 6.83 -2.24
C GLN A 207 -9.67 6.28 -0.83
N LEU A 208 -9.96 7.03 0.24
CA LEU A 208 -9.87 6.52 1.62
C LEU A 208 -10.77 5.29 1.82
N GLN A 209 -11.99 5.32 1.27
CA GLN A 209 -12.91 4.18 1.37
C GLN A 209 -12.39 2.96 0.58
N MET A 210 -11.79 3.20 -0.59
CA MET A 210 -11.21 2.14 -1.42
C MET A 210 -10.07 1.43 -0.72
N VAL A 211 -9.15 2.21 -0.14
CA VAL A 211 -8.04 1.69 0.65
C VAL A 211 -8.56 0.90 1.86
N LEU A 212 -9.55 1.43 2.58
CA LEU A 212 -10.15 0.71 3.72
C LEU A 212 -10.77 -0.64 3.30
N LEU A 213 -11.52 -0.68 2.20
CA LEU A 213 -12.11 -1.92 1.70
C LEU A 213 -11.06 -2.96 1.33
N HIS A 214 -9.95 -2.53 0.72
CA HIS A 214 -8.82 -3.38 0.41
C HIS A 214 -8.21 -4.01 1.67
N GLU A 215 -7.93 -3.20 2.70
CA GLU A 215 -7.38 -3.65 3.97
C GLU A 215 -8.31 -4.66 4.68
N ILE A 216 -9.63 -4.40 4.70
CA ILE A 216 -10.64 -5.33 5.21
C ILE A 216 -10.62 -6.64 4.41
N GLY A 217 -10.53 -6.54 3.08
CA GLY A 217 -10.40 -7.68 2.17
C GLY A 217 -9.14 -8.49 2.43
N GLU A 218 -8.00 -7.85 2.65
CA GLU A 218 -6.71 -8.50 2.93
C GLU A 218 -6.73 -9.25 4.26
N HIS A 219 -7.33 -8.64 5.29
CA HIS A 219 -7.58 -9.31 6.56
C HIS A 219 -8.46 -10.55 6.33
N SER A 220 -9.62 -10.40 5.66
CA SER A 220 -10.52 -11.52 5.37
C SER A 220 -9.88 -12.62 4.52
N ALA A 221 -8.98 -12.27 3.59
CA ALA A 221 -8.24 -13.22 2.77
C ALA A 221 -7.24 -14.05 3.60
N GLY A 222 -6.71 -13.48 4.69
CA GLY A 222 -5.73 -14.13 5.58
C GLY A 222 -6.34 -14.88 6.77
N GLN A 223 -7.62 -14.67 7.08
CA GLN A 223 -8.26 -15.26 8.27
C GLN A 223 -8.09 -16.77 8.35
N GLY A 224 -7.51 -17.23 9.47
CA GLY A 224 -7.26 -18.65 9.74
C GLY A 224 -6.05 -19.24 9.00
N LEU A 225 -5.30 -18.42 8.28
CA LEU A 225 -4.08 -18.80 7.55
C LEU A 225 -2.86 -17.95 7.96
N GLU A 226 -2.97 -17.05 8.95
CA GLU A 226 -1.98 -15.97 9.14
C GLU A 226 -0.56 -16.49 9.39
N SER A 227 -0.39 -17.46 10.29
CA SER A 227 0.92 -17.99 10.65
C SER A 227 1.60 -18.73 9.50
N ASP A 228 0.86 -19.61 8.82
CA ASP A 228 1.40 -20.42 7.74
C ASP A 228 1.67 -19.57 6.50
N TRP A 229 0.83 -18.56 6.25
CA TRP A 229 1.02 -17.61 5.16
C TRP A 229 2.26 -16.73 5.38
N GLN A 230 2.48 -16.23 6.60
CA GLN A 230 3.69 -15.48 6.93
C GLN A 230 4.95 -16.35 6.77
N ALA A 231 4.91 -17.58 7.27
CA ALA A 231 6.03 -18.52 7.12
C ALA A 231 6.33 -18.84 5.65
N LEU A 232 5.28 -19.01 4.83
CA LEU A 232 5.41 -19.18 3.39
C LEU A 232 6.06 -17.96 2.73
N LEU A 233 5.55 -16.75 2.97
CA LEU A 233 6.12 -15.53 2.39
C LEU A 233 7.58 -15.33 2.79
N MET A 234 7.95 -15.65 4.03
CA MET A 234 9.36 -15.64 4.47
C MET A 234 10.21 -16.67 3.70
N ALA A 235 9.68 -17.87 3.47
CA ALA A 235 10.39 -18.93 2.75
C ALA A 235 10.65 -18.60 1.27
N VAL A 236 9.81 -17.76 0.67
CA VAL A 236 9.95 -17.34 -0.74
C VAL A 236 10.38 -15.88 -0.90
N SER A 237 10.79 -15.22 0.18
CA SER A 237 11.16 -13.79 0.19
C SER A 237 12.23 -13.48 -0.85
N GLY A 238 12.02 -12.40 -1.60
CA GLY A 238 12.91 -11.95 -2.68
C GLY A 238 12.79 -12.74 -3.99
N THR A 239 11.88 -13.71 -4.09
CA THR A 239 11.67 -14.49 -5.32
C THR A 239 10.44 -14.02 -6.10
N ARG A 240 10.30 -14.48 -7.36
CA ARG A 240 9.08 -14.28 -8.15
C ARG A 240 7.83 -14.82 -7.44
N ALA A 241 7.95 -15.90 -6.67
CA ALA A 241 6.83 -16.49 -5.94
C ALA A 241 6.27 -15.53 -4.88
N GLU A 242 7.12 -14.75 -4.19
CA GLU A 242 6.63 -13.73 -3.24
C GLU A 242 5.72 -12.71 -3.95
N LEU A 243 6.18 -12.18 -5.09
CA LEU A 243 5.43 -11.18 -5.86
C LEU A 243 4.09 -11.72 -6.35
N GLU A 244 4.07 -12.96 -6.85
CA GLU A 244 2.85 -13.62 -7.33
C GLU A 244 1.88 -13.93 -6.19
N LEU A 245 2.36 -14.43 -5.04
CA LEU A 245 1.51 -14.72 -3.90
C LEU A 245 0.88 -13.46 -3.30
N ARG A 246 1.63 -12.35 -3.23
CA ARG A 246 1.07 -11.06 -2.81
C ARG A 246 -0.03 -10.61 -3.78
N ALA A 247 0.22 -10.65 -5.09
CA ALA A 247 -0.78 -10.31 -6.09
C ALA A 247 -2.03 -11.22 -6.07
N VAL A 248 -1.86 -12.52 -5.77
CA VAL A 248 -2.97 -13.46 -5.56
C VAL A 248 -3.80 -13.06 -4.33
N ARG A 249 -3.14 -12.73 -3.21
CA ARG A 249 -3.84 -12.27 -2.00
C ARG A 249 -4.58 -10.96 -2.24
N ASP A 250 -3.96 -9.99 -2.91
CA ASP A 250 -4.60 -8.71 -3.26
C ASP A 250 -5.83 -8.93 -4.16
N ASN A 251 -5.74 -9.85 -5.12
CA ASN A 251 -6.88 -10.21 -5.96
C ASN A 251 -8.02 -10.86 -5.16
N LEU A 252 -7.71 -11.72 -4.17
CA LEU A 252 -8.72 -12.27 -3.28
C LEU A 252 -9.33 -11.19 -2.39
N ALA A 253 -8.50 -10.30 -1.83
CA ALA A 253 -8.92 -9.19 -0.99
C ALA A 253 -9.95 -8.31 -1.71
N ASP A 254 -9.62 -7.90 -2.94
CA ASP A 254 -10.50 -7.05 -3.73
C ASP A 254 -11.76 -7.79 -4.20
N ALA A 255 -11.67 -9.08 -4.53
CA ALA A 255 -12.84 -9.88 -4.89
C ALA A 255 -13.80 -10.10 -3.71
N LYS A 256 -13.28 -10.14 -2.48
CA LYS A 256 -14.08 -10.31 -1.24
C LYS A 256 -14.76 -9.02 -0.77
N SER A 257 -14.12 -7.87 -0.95
CA SER A 257 -14.56 -6.62 -0.30
C SER A 257 -14.65 -5.45 -1.28
N THR A 258 -13.52 -5.02 -1.85
CA THR A 258 -13.41 -3.82 -2.68
C THR A 258 -14.35 -3.81 -3.88
N LEU A 259 -14.27 -4.83 -4.74
CA LEU A 259 -15.05 -4.91 -5.97
C LEU A 259 -16.55 -5.11 -5.70
N PRO A 260 -16.99 -6.01 -4.78
CA PRO A 260 -18.39 -6.10 -4.39
C PRO A 260 -18.97 -4.75 -3.94
N ALA A 261 -18.25 -4.01 -3.09
CA ALA A 261 -18.71 -2.71 -2.60
C ALA A 261 -18.83 -1.68 -3.73
N LEU A 262 -17.84 -1.63 -4.65
CA LEU A 262 -17.88 -0.76 -5.83
C LEU A 262 -19.04 -1.08 -6.78
N LEU A 263 -19.39 -2.36 -6.92
CA LEU A 263 -20.47 -2.79 -7.81
C LEU A 263 -21.86 -2.62 -7.17
N GLN A 264 -21.96 -2.69 -5.84
CA GLN A 264 -23.21 -2.46 -5.13
C GLN A 264 -23.67 -1.00 -5.18
N GLN A 265 -22.73 -0.05 -5.14
CA GLN A 265 -23.00 1.38 -5.28
C GLN A 265 -22.12 1.98 -6.37
N PRO A 266 -22.48 1.79 -7.66
CA PRO A 266 -21.62 2.16 -8.77
C PRO A 266 -21.36 3.66 -8.82
N ARG A 267 -20.11 4.03 -8.55
CA ARG A 267 -19.53 5.33 -8.88
C ARG A 267 -18.50 5.12 -9.99
N PRO A 268 -18.82 5.45 -11.25
CA PRO A 268 -17.96 5.14 -12.40
C PRO A 268 -16.52 5.62 -12.23
N GLU A 269 -16.32 6.80 -11.65
CA GLU A 269 -15.01 7.37 -11.37
C GLU A 269 -14.15 6.50 -10.44
N LEU A 270 -14.74 5.90 -9.41
CA LEU A 270 -14.02 5.01 -8.48
C LEU A 270 -13.68 3.67 -9.12
N LEU A 271 -14.61 3.13 -9.92
CA LEU A 271 -14.38 1.89 -10.64
C LEU A 271 -13.29 2.08 -11.71
N HIS A 272 -13.33 3.18 -12.47
CA HIS A 272 -12.25 3.54 -13.38
C HIS A 272 -10.92 3.71 -12.64
N PHE A 273 -10.92 4.33 -11.46
CA PHE A 273 -9.71 4.52 -10.67
C PHE A 273 -9.11 3.19 -10.21
N TYR A 274 -9.95 2.27 -9.69
CA TYR A 274 -9.53 0.91 -9.33
C TYR A 274 -8.77 0.23 -10.48
N PHE A 275 -9.35 0.24 -11.69
CA PHE A 275 -8.72 -0.35 -12.87
C PHE A 275 -7.50 0.42 -13.36
N ALA A 276 -7.41 1.73 -13.09
CA ALA A 276 -6.25 2.54 -13.41
C ALA A 276 -5.03 2.14 -12.59
N VAL A 277 -5.21 1.88 -11.30
CA VAL A 277 -4.11 1.63 -10.34
C VAL A 277 -3.84 0.14 -10.11
N LEU A 278 -4.64 -0.75 -10.71
CA LEU A 278 -4.42 -2.18 -10.69
C LEU A 278 -3.01 -2.52 -11.25
N SER A 279 -2.19 -3.20 -10.47
CA SER A 279 -0.80 -3.46 -10.82
C SER A 279 -0.67 -4.36 -12.07
N PRO A 280 0.43 -4.24 -12.87
CA PRO A 280 0.62 -5.05 -14.07
C PRO A 280 0.55 -6.56 -13.80
N LEU A 281 1.09 -7.01 -12.65
CA LEU A 281 1.05 -8.42 -12.27
C LEU A 281 -0.38 -8.88 -11.97
N ARG A 282 -1.15 -8.08 -11.23
CA ARG A 282 -2.56 -8.40 -10.96
C ARG A 282 -3.40 -8.46 -12.23
N ARG A 283 -3.18 -7.55 -13.19
CA ARG A 283 -3.82 -7.60 -14.52
C ARG A 283 -3.45 -8.85 -15.30
N LYS A 284 -2.17 -9.25 -15.27
CA LYS A 284 -1.68 -10.47 -15.93
C LYS A 284 -2.32 -11.72 -15.32
N LEU A 285 -2.46 -11.77 -14.00
CA LEU A 285 -3.07 -12.91 -13.30
C LEU A 285 -4.60 -12.96 -13.50
N TYR A 286 -5.25 -11.81 -13.67
CA TYR A 286 -6.72 -11.73 -13.71
C TYR A 286 -7.25 -11.10 -15.02
N PRO A 287 -6.93 -11.66 -16.21
CA PRO A 287 -7.31 -11.06 -17.49
C PRO A 287 -8.83 -11.01 -17.71
N ALA A 288 -9.58 -11.97 -17.17
CA ALA A 288 -11.05 -11.96 -17.23
C ALA A 288 -11.67 -10.70 -16.63
N LEU A 289 -11.07 -10.18 -15.54
CA LEU A 289 -11.53 -8.93 -14.91
C LEU A 289 -11.30 -7.72 -15.84
N MET A 290 -10.23 -7.73 -16.64
CA MET A 290 -9.96 -6.68 -17.63
C MET A 290 -10.96 -6.73 -18.79
N VAL A 291 -11.30 -7.93 -19.28
CA VAL A 291 -12.33 -8.12 -20.31
C VAL A 291 -13.69 -7.63 -19.81
N ALA A 292 -14.04 -7.95 -18.57
CA ALA A 292 -15.27 -7.48 -17.95
C ALA A 292 -15.31 -5.94 -17.82
N TYR A 293 -14.19 -5.31 -17.45
CA TYR A 293 -14.06 -3.86 -17.42
C TYR A 293 -14.25 -3.20 -18.80
N GLU A 294 -13.65 -3.77 -19.84
CA GLU A 294 -13.80 -3.27 -21.20
C GLU A 294 -15.24 -3.41 -21.70
N SER A 295 -15.90 -4.53 -21.40
CA SER A 295 -17.33 -4.72 -21.69
C SER A 295 -18.19 -3.70 -20.97
N TRP A 296 -17.92 -3.43 -19.68
CA TRP A 296 -18.61 -2.39 -18.94
C TRP A 296 -18.40 -1.00 -19.56
N CYS A 297 -17.17 -0.66 -19.97
CA CYS A 297 -16.90 0.60 -20.66
C CYS A 297 -17.68 0.77 -21.97
N GLN A 298 -17.97 -0.33 -22.67
CA GLN A 298 -18.70 -0.32 -23.95
C GLN A 298 -20.22 -0.35 -23.78
N SER A 299 -20.72 -1.13 -22.81
CA SER A 299 -22.16 -1.43 -22.66
C SER A 299 -22.83 -0.73 -21.49
N GLY A 300 -22.05 -0.28 -20.51
CA GLY A 300 -22.54 0.22 -19.21
C GLY A 300 -23.04 -0.86 -18.25
N SER A 301 -23.11 -2.13 -18.67
CA SER A 301 -23.57 -3.24 -17.81
C SER A 301 -22.45 -3.74 -16.88
N THR A 302 -22.79 -3.96 -15.62
CA THR A 302 -21.90 -4.53 -14.59
C THR A 302 -21.96 -6.06 -14.52
N ASP A 303 -22.84 -6.72 -15.28
CA ASP A 303 -23.11 -8.16 -15.16
C ASP A 303 -21.83 -9.01 -15.27
N LEU A 304 -20.97 -8.71 -16.26
CA LEU A 304 -19.71 -9.44 -16.44
C LEU A 304 -18.69 -9.14 -15.35
N LEU A 305 -18.71 -7.94 -14.75
CA LEU A 305 -17.86 -7.61 -13.62
C LEU A 305 -18.30 -8.39 -12.38
N GLU A 306 -19.59 -8.38 -12.08
CA GLU A 306 -20.17 -9.13 -10.96
C GLU A 306 -19.88 -10.63 -11.06
N GLU A 307 -20.10 -11.23 -12.24
CA GLU A 307 -19.76 -12.63 -12.48
C GLU A 307 -18.26 -12.90 -12.32
N SER A 308 -17.42 -12.02 -12.87
CA SER A 308 -15.96 -12.15 -12.77
C SER A 308 -15.52 -12.12 -11.32
N VAL A 309 -16.06 -11.21 -10.50
CA VAL A 309 -15.73 -11.04 -9.08
C VAL A 309 -16.09 -12.29 -8.27
N VAL A 310 -17.32 -12.81 -8.41
CA VAL A 310 -17.77 -14.01 -7.69
C VAL A 310 -16.90 -15.23 -8.02
N ARG A 311 -16.58 -15.42 -9.32
CA ARG A 311 -15.71 -16.51 -9.75
C ARG A 311 -14.27 -16.32 -9.27
N GLY A 312 -13.79 -15.07 -9.29
CA GLY A 312 -12.45 -14.69 -8.84
C GLY A 312 -12.24 -14.99 -7.36
N GLU A 313 -13.19 -14.63 -6.50
CA GLU A 313 -13.11 -14.91 -5.07
C GLU A 313 -12.84 -16.40 -4.82
N SER A 314 -13.67 -17.26 -5.43
CA SER A 314 -13.52 -18.72 -5.32
C SER A 314 -12.21 -19.23 -5.92
N HIS A 315 -11.74 -18.63 -7.01
CA HIS A 315 -10.51 -19.02 -7.67
C HIS A 315 -9.28 -18.65 -6.82
N TRP A 316 -9.14 -17.40 -6.42
CA TRP A 316 -7.97 -16.92 -5.68
C TRP A 316 -7.84 -17.57 -4.30
N ALA A 317 -8.96 -17.86 -3.64
CA ALA A 317 -8.96 -18.66 -2.41
C ALA A 317 -8.36 -20.06 -2.62
N LYS A 318 -8.68 -20.74 -3.73
CA LYS A 318 -8.10 -22.05 -4.08
C LYS A 318 -6.61 -21.95 -4.40
N VAL A 319 -6.18 -20.89 -5.09
CA VAL A 319 -4.77 -20.65 -5.40
C VAL A 319 -3.95 -20.45 -4.12
N MET A 320 -4.45 -19.66 -3.16
CA MET A 320 -3.80 -19.48 -1.86
C MET A 320 -3.66 -20.81 -1.09
N GLN A 321 -4.73 -21.62 -1.04
CA GLN A 321 -4.69 -22.94 -0.40
C GLN A 321 -3.69 -23.88 -1.09
N ALA A 322 -3.65 -23.89 -2.43
CA ALA A 322 -2.69 -24.69 -3.18
C ALA A 322 -1.24 -24.28 -2.89
N ALA A 323 -0.95 -22.99 -2.78
CA ALA A 323 0.38 -22.49 -2.43
C ALA A 323 0.82 -22.98 -1.04
N LEU A 324 -0.08 -22.95 -0.06
CA LEU A 324 0.19 -23.47 1.29
C LEU A 324 0.45 -24.98 1.29
N LEU A 325 -0.29 -25.77 0.49
CA LEU A 325 -0.05 -27.21 0.35
C LEU A 325 1.34 -27.50 -0.24
N ILE A 326 1.77 -26.75 -1.25
CA ILE A 326 3.12 -26.88 -1.83
C ILE A 326 4.18 -26.52 -0.78
N TYR A 327 3.97 -25.44 -0.03
CA TYR A 327 4.87 -25.06 1.06
C TYR A 327 4.99 -26.14 2.14
N GLN A 328 3.88 -26.76 2.55
CA GLN A 328 3.89 -27.84 3.53
C GLN A 328 4.67 -29.07 3.05
N GLN A 329 4.71 -29.32 1.74
CA GLN A 329 5.43 -30.45 1.13
C GLN A 329 6.92 -30.16 0.90
N GLU A 330 7.25 -28.96 0.41
CA GLU A 330 8.58 -28.62 -0.11
C GLU A 330 9.37 -27.63 0.76
N GLN A 331 8.71 -26.96 1.71
CA GLN A 331 9.27 -25.94 2.60
C GLN A 331 10.10 -24.90 1.83
N LYS A 332 11.42 -24.85 2.08
CA LYS A 332 12.33 -23.86 1.44
C LYS A 332 12.49 -24.05 -0.07
N GLY A 333 12.09 -25.20 -0.63
CA GLY A 333 12.14 -25.48 -2.07
C GLY A 333 10.92 -25.03 -2.87
N CYS A 334 9.86 -24.55 -2.22
CA CYS A 334 8.53 -24.39 -2.83
C CYS A 334 8.41 -23.31 -3.92
N ALA A 335 9.37 -22.40 -4.04
CA ALA A 335 9.22 -21.21 -4.89
C ALA A 335 8.95 -21.54 -6.36
N SER A 336 9.67 -22.50 -6.95
CA SER A 336 9.48 -22.89 -8.35
C SER A 336 8.15 -23.61 -8.58
N GLY A 337 7.74 -24.49 -7.65
CA GLY A 337 6.46 -25.18 -7.67
C GLY A 337 5.28 -24.21 -7.58
N ILE A 338 5.38 -23.19 -6.73
CA ILE A 338 4.36 -22.14 -6.59
C ILE A 338 4.23 -21.32 -7.87
N VAL A 339 5.34 -20.88 -8.47
CA VAL A 339 5.30 -20.13 -9.74
C VAL A 339 4.65 -20.96 -10.84
N ALA A 340 5.03 -22.24 -10.97
CA ALA A 340 4.43 -23.13 -11.96
C ALA A 340 2.92 -23.33 -11.72
N MET A 341 2.51 -23.45 -10.46
CA MET A 341 1.11 -23.56 -10.07
C MET A 341 0.32 -22.29 -10.40
N VAL A 342 0.82 -21.10 -10.04
CA VAL A 342 0.15 -19.82 -10.33
C VAL A 342 0.04 -19.58 -11.84
N ASP A 343 1.11 -19.84 -12.61
CA ASP A 343 1.09 -19.73 -14.07
C ASP A 343 0.05 -20.67 -14.71
N HIS A 344 -0.07 -21.91 -14.20
CA HIS A 344 -1.08 -22.86 -14.65
C HIS A 344 -2.50 -22.42 -14.29
N GLN A 345 -2.75 -22.01 -13.04
CA GLN A 345 -4.06 -21.57 -12.57
C GLN A 345 -4.55 -20.33 -13.32
N THR A 346 -3.65 -19.40 -13.63
CA THR A 346 -3.95 -18.20 -14.43
C THR A 346 -4.45 -18.57 -15.83
N ARG A 347 -3.82 -19.54 -16.49
CA ARG A 347 -4.25 -20.01 -17.83
C ARG A 347 -5.61 -20.67 -17.78
N VAL A 348 -5.80 -21.62 -16.86
CA VAL A 348 -7.07 -22.34 -16.68
C VAL A 348 -8.21 -21.36 -16.38
N PHE A 349 -7.98 -20.37 -15.52
CA PHE A 349 -8.99 -19.37 -15.20
C PHE A 349 -9.36 -18.50 -16.41
N SER A 350 -8.40 -18.18 -17.27
CA SER A 350 -8.62 -17.37 -18.48
C SER A 350 -9.46 -18.10 -19.54
N GLU A 351 -9.35 -19.42 -19.65
CA GLU A 351 -10.10 -20.24 -20.62
C GLU A 351 -11.62 -20.24 -20.34
N PHE A 352 -12.06 -19.94 -19.12
CA PHE A 352 -13.49 -19.88 -18.78
C PHE A 352 -14.22 -18.62 -19.29
N PHE A 353 -13.49 -17.65 -19.84
CA PHE A 353 -14.02 -16.35 -20.28
C PHE A 353 -13.76 -16.08 -21.78
N GLN A 354 -13.23 -17.07 -22.50
CA GLN A 354 -13.18 -17.13 -23.97
C GLN A 354 -14.36 -17.95 -24.48
#